data_AF-A0A2T3NFJ2-F1
#
_entry.id   AF-A0A2T3NFJ2-F1
#
_cell.length_a   1.000
_cell.length_b   1.000
_cell.length_c   1.000
_cell.angle_alpha   90.00
_cell.angle_beta   90.00
_cell.angle_gamma   90.00
#
_symmetry.space_group_name_H-M   'P 1'
#
loop_
_entity.id
_entity.type
_entity.pdbx_description
1 polymer ?
#
loop_
_entity_poly.entity_id
_entity_poly.type
_entity_poly.pdbx_seq_one_letter_code
_entity_poly.pdbx_strand_id
1 'polypeptide(L)'
;MPKHHKLTENYIFRFFKCGLSIEETAELCFKSVRTITRWDAGNPIPPECRRLMRMYSGLELDPLGDEWRGWRIQKGQLITPNSWSLTPNRIVAGNALLEINADSDQKTKSSILHVARVLNRT
;
A
#
# COMPACT_ATOMS: atom_id res chain seq x y z
N MET A 1 -18.34 -11.22 -28.81
CA MET A 1 -19.33 -11.09 -27.73
C MET A 1 -18.69 -11.55 -26.43
N PRO A 2 -18.76 -10.79 -25.32
CA PRO A 2 -18.20 -11.27 -24.06
C PRO A 2 -19.08 -12.42 -23.55
N LYS A 3 -18.48 -13.61 -23.44
CA LYS A 3 -19.15 -14.78 -22.85
C LYS A 3 -19.50 -14.44 -21.41
N HIS A 4 -20.76 -14.65 -21.01
CA HIS A 4 -21.21 -14.50 -19.62
C HIS A 4 -20.33 -15.37 -18.71
N HIS A 5 -19.30 -14.79 -18.11
CA HIS A 5 -18.51 -15.46 -17.10
C HIS A 5 -19.39 -15.54 -15.86
N LYS A 6 -19.61 -16.77 -15.35
CA LYS A 6 -20.27 -16.95 -14.07
C LYS A 6 -19.38 -16.26 -13.04
N LEU A 7 -19.86 -15.15 -12.46
CA LEU A 7 -19.10 -14.39 -11.46
C LEU A 7 -18.96 -15.24 -10.22
N THR A 8 -17.82 -15.91 -10.08
CA THR A 8 -17.47 -16.65 -8.86
C THR A 8 -16.76 -15.73 -7.88
N GLU A 9 -16.77 -16.09 -6.59
CA GLU A 9 -16.02 -15.36 -5.58
C GLU A 9 -14.52 -15.29 -5.88
N ASN A 10 -13.96 -16.34 -6.49
CA ASN A 10 -12.55 -16.40 -6.86
C ASN A 10 -12.21 -15.48 -8.02
N TYR A 11 -13.07 -15.43 -9.05
CA TYR A 11 -12.92 -14.46 -10.14
C TYR A 11 -12.98 -13.03 -9.60
N ILE A 12 -13.95 -12.75 -8.72
CA ILE A 12 -14.09 -11.43 -8.09
C ILE A 12 -12.85 -11.09 -7.26
N PHE A 13 -12.35 -12.05 -6.49
CA PHE A 13 -11.13 -11.88 -5.70
C PHE A 13 -9.91 -11.58 -6.57
N ARG A 14 -9.59 -12.41 -7.56
CA ARG A 14 -8.41 -12.26 -8.39
C ARG A 14 -8.46 -10.97 -9.24
N PHE A 15 -9.56 -10.79 -9.99
CA PHE A 15 -9.65 -9.74 -10.98
C PHE A 15 -10.02 -8.39 -10.35
N PHE A 16 -11.07 -8.32 -9.53
CA PHE A 16 -11.56 -7.04 -9.00
C PHE A 16 -10.85 -6.60 -7.71
N LYS A 17 -10.54 -7.54 -6.79
CA LYS A 17 -9.85 -7.16 -5.53
C LYS A 17 -8.34 -7.07 -5.72
N CYS A 18 -7.74 -8.07 -6.34
CA CYS A 18 -6.29 -8.13 -6.53
C CYS A 18 -5.81 -7.44 -7.82
N GLY A 19 -6.69 -7.19 -8.80
CA GLY A 19 -6.31 -6.51 -10.04
C GLY A 19 -5.38 -7.35 -10.94
N LEU A 20 -5.34 -8.66 -10.75
CA LEU A 20 -4.43 -9.56 -11.47
C LEU A 20 -5.12 -10.20 -12.66
N SER A 21 -4.44 -10.32 -13.79
CA SER A 21 -4.80 -11.19 -14.92
C SER A 21 -4.61 -12.68 -14.57
N ILE A 22 -5.06 -13.58 -15.46
CA ILE A 22 -4.92 -15.02 -15.24
C ILE A 22 -3.43 -15.41 -15.35
N GLU A 23 -2.73 -14.77 -16.28
CA GLU A 23 -1.32 -14.97 -16.60
C GLU A 23 -0.42 -14.50 -15.46
N GLU A 24 -0.62 -13.26 -14.98
CA GLU A 24 0.12 -12.74 -13.82
C GLU A 24 -0.11 -13.59 -12.57
N THR A 25 -1.35 -14.05 -12.35
CA THR A 25 -1.66 -14.94 -11.21
C THR A 25 -0.98 -16.29 -11.35
N ALA A 26 -0.89 -16.84 -12.57
CA ALA A 26 -0.23 -18.10 -12.84
C ALA A 26 1.27 -18.02 -12.54
N GLU A 27 1.92 -16.95 -13.01
CA GLU A 27 3.32 -16.65 -12.72
C GLU A 27 3.55 -16.46 -11.21
N LEU A 28 2.78 -15.56 -10.57
CA LEU A 28 2.89 -15.25 -9.14
C LEU A 28 2.70 -16.48 -8.24
N CYS A 29 1.77 -17.37 -8.60
CA CYS A 29 1.45 -18.54 -7.79
C CYS A 29 2.23 -19.80 -8.19
N PHE A 30 3.12 -19.72 -9.18
CA PHE A 30 3.85 -20.87 -9.75
C PHE A 30 2.90 -22.00 -10.19
N LYS A 31 1.79 -21.65 -10.86
CA LYS A 31 0.78 -22.59 -11.37
C LYS A 31 0.58 -22.40 -12.88
N SER A 32 -0.13 -23.34 -13.50
CA SER A 32 -0.55 -23.19 -14.88
C SER A 32 -1.78 -22.27 -15.00
N VAL A 33 -1.90 -21.56 -16.13
CA VAL A 33 -3.09 -20.79 -16.51
C VAL A 33 -4.37 -21.62 -16.34
N ARG A 34 -4.35 -22.90 -16.74
CA ARG A 34 -5.47 -23.84 -16.55
C ARG A 34 -5.88 -24.00 -15.09
N THR A 35 -4.94 -24.00 -14.17
CA THR A 35 -5.21 -24.07 -12.73
C THR A 35 -5.92 -22.81 -12.26
N ILE A 36 -5.45 -21.64 -12.70
CA ILE A 36 -6.08 -20.36 -12.37
C ILE A 36 -7.50 -20.27 -12.96
N THR A 37 -7.71 -20.68 -14.21
CA THR A 37 -9.05 -20.74 -14.82
C THR A 37 -10.00 -21.65 -14.04
N ARG A 38 -9.52 -22.76 -13.49
CA ARG A 38 -10.32 -23.65 -12.63
C ARG A 38 -10.65 -23.00 -11.29
N TRP A 39 -9.72 -22.24 -10.71
CA TRP A 39 -10.02 -21.46 -9.51
C TRP A 39 -11.11 -20.43 -9.76
N ASP A 40 -11.02 -19.69 -10.87
CA ASP A 40 -12.05 -18.75 -11.30
C ASP A 40 -13.39 -19.43 -11.62
N ALA A 41 -13.39 -20.73 -11.96
CA ALA A 41 -14.61 -21.52 -12.11
C ALA A 41 -15.23 -21.98 -10.77
N GLY A 42 -14.58 -21.69 -9.64
CA GLY A 42 -15.06 -21.99 -8.29
C GLY A 42 -14.24 -23.00 -7.51
N ASN A 43 -13.19 -23.59 -8.11
CA ASN A 43 -12.31 -24.48 -7.35
C ASN A 43 -11.56 -23.71 -6.25
N PRO A 44 -11.30 -24.30 -5.08
CA PRO A 44 -10.63 -23.60 -3.99
C PRO A 44 -9.22 -23.15 -4.40
N ILE A 45 -8.92 -21.88 -4.11
CA ILE A 45 -7.57 -21.32 -4.19
C ILE A 45 -6.82 -21.75 -2.93
N PRO A 46 -5.63 -22.36 -3.04
CA PRO A 46 -4.79 -22.66 -1.88
C PRO A 46 -4.51 -21.41 -1.04
N PRO A 47 -4.56 -21.48 0.30
CA PRO A 47 -4.40 -20.32 1.18
C PRO A 47 -3.11 -19.52 0.92
N GLU A 48 -2.02 -20.20 0.61
CA GLU A 48 -0.73 -19.61 0.27
C GLU A 48 -0.80 -18.76 -1.01
N CYS A 49 -1.47 -19.24 -2.06
CA CYS A 49 -1.68 -18.51 -3.29
C CYS A 49 -2.59 -17.28 -3.06
N ARG A 50 -3.64 -17.44 -2.24
CA ARG A 50 -4.52 -16.33 -1.87
C ARG A 50 -3.77 -15.24 -1.11
N ARG A 51 -2.85 -15.61 -0.21
CA ARG A 51 -2.00 -14.68 0.52
C ARG A 51 -1.02 -13.96 -0.41
N LEU A 52 -0.33 -14.69 -1.29
CA LEU A 52 0.57 -14.12 -2.29
C LEU A 52 -0.11 -13.08 -3.16
N MET A 53 -1.32 -13.38 -3.65
CA MET A 53 -2.13 -12.42 -4.42
C MET A 53 -2.44 -11.15 -3.62
N ARG A 54 -2.79 -11.24 -2.33
CA ARG A 54 -3.04 -10.05 -1.51
C ARG A 54 -1.79 -9.21 -1.28
N MET A 55 -0.67 -9.87 -1.01
CA MET A 55 0.63 -9.21 -0.82
C MET A 55 1.06 -8.46 -2.08
N TYR A 56 1.04 -9.14 -3.22
CA TYR A 56 1.47 -8.56 -4.50
C TYR A 56 0.59 -7.38 -4.91
N SER A 57 -0.72 -7.45 -4.66
CA SER A 57 -1.65 -6.36 -4.90
C SER A 57 -1.55 -5.20 -3.89
N GLY A 58 -0.60 -5.26 -2.94
CA GLY A 58 -0.40 -4.25 -1.90
C GLY A 58 -1.49 -4.23 -0.82
N LEU A 59 -2.43 -5.19 -0.81
CA LEU A 59 -3.54 -5.22 0.14
C LEU A 59 -3.09 -5.58 1.56
N GLU A 60 -1.98 -6.29 1.72
CA GLU A 60 -1.37 -6.67 2.99
C GLU A 60 0.14 -6.38 2.94
N LEU A 61 0.67 -5.62 3.90
CA LEU A 61 2.09 -5.25 3.95
C LEU A 61 2.87 -5.98 5.05
N ASP A 62 2.19 -6.58 6.04
CA ASP A 62 2.79 -7.38 7.11
C ASP A 62 3.92 -8.32 6.68
N PRO A 63 3.85 -8.98 5.50
CA PRO A 63 4.90 -9.91 5.09
C PRO A 63 6.17 -9.25 4.56
N LEU A 64 6.21 -7.93 4.39
CA LEU A 64 7.41 -7.19 3.96
C LEU A 64 8.43 -7.02 5.10
N GLY A 65 7.99 -7.09 6.37
CA GLY A 65 8.83 -6.89 7.54
C GLY A 65 7.99 -6.62 8.79
N ASP A 66 8.60 -6.77 9.98
CA ASP A 66 7.90 -6.56 11.25
C ASP A 66 7.40 -5.12 11.44
N GLU A 67 8.07 -4.14 10.83
CA GLU A 67 7.69 -2.73 10.81
C GLU A 67 6.38 -2.46 10.03
N TRP A 68 6.01 -3.37 9.12
CA TRP A 68 4.79 -3.31 8.32
C TRP A 68 3.65 -4.12 8.91
N ARG A 69 3.83 -4.73 10.08
CA ARG A 69 2.77 -5.53 10.73
C ARG A 69 1.55 -4.68 11.07
N GLY A 70 0.38 -5.11 10.63
CA GLY A 70 -0.89 -4.41 10.76
C GLY A 70 -1.12 -3.32 9.72
N TRP A 71 -0.19 -3.10 8.78
CA TRP A 71 -0.33 -2.12 7.72
C TRP A 71 -0.98 -2.75 6.48
N ARG A 72 -1.86 -1.98 5.82
CA ARG A 72 -2.60 -2.44 4.64
C ARG A 72 -2.94 -1.31 3.70
N ILE A 73 -3.08 -1.58 2.41
CA ILE A 73 -3.65 -0.61 1.47
C ILE A 73 -5.15 -0.83 1.36
N GLN A 74 -5.93 0.23 1.54
CA GLN A 74 -7.38 0.22 1.37
C GLN A 74 -7.82 1.46 0.60
N LYS A 75 -8.54 1.27 -0.51
CA LYS A 75 -9.09 2.36 -1.35
C LYS A 75 -8.02 3.40 -1.76
N GLY A 76 -6.83 2.94 -2.12
CA GLY A 76 -5.71 3.81 -2.54
C GLY A 76 -5.04 4.58 -1.39
N GLN A 77 -5.33 4.22 -0.14
CA GLN A 77 -4.75 4.84 1.06
C GLN A 77 -3.97 3.80 1.85
N LEU A 78 -2.88 4.23 2.47
CA LEU A 78 -2.13 3.40 3.41
C LEU A 78 -2.81 3.47 4.78
N ILE A 79 -3.25 2.33 5.29
CA ILE A 79 -3.91 2.22 6.59
C ILE A 79 -2.90 1.71 7.61
N THR A 80 -2.77 2.45 8.70
CA THR A 80 -1.92 2.11 9.84
C THR A 80 -2.57 1.04 10.73
N PRO A 81 -1.81 0.39 11.64
CA PRO A 81 -2.35 -0.57 12.59
C PRO A 81 -3.43 0.01 13.52
N ASN A 82 -3.34 1.30 13.84
CA ASN A 82 -4.36 2.03 14.62
C ASN A 82 -5.52 2.59 13.75
N SER A 83 -5.69 2.05 12.53
CA SER A 83 -6.76 2.40 11.59
C SER A 83 -6.78 3.85 11.09
N TRP A 84 -5.66 4.57 11.18
CA TRP A 84 -5.52 5.86 10.52
C TRP A 84 -5.34 5.67 9.03
N SER A 85 -5.99 6.53 8.26
CA SER A 85 -5.79 6.61 6.81
C SER A 85 -4.75 7.67 6.47
N LEU A 86 -3.70 7.24 5.79
CA LEU A 86 -2.64 8.06 5.23
C LEU A 86 -2.82 8.14 3.71
N THR A 87 -3.23 9.33 3.25
CA THR A 87 -3.20 9.67 1.83
C THR A 87 -1.75 10.00 1.41
N PRO A 88 -1.41 9.92 0.11
CA PRO A 88 -0.10 10.33 -0.37
C PRO A 88 0.34 11.72 0.14
N ASN A 89 -0.56 12.71 0.09
CA ASN A 89 -0.26 14.06 0.59
C ASN A 89 0.02 14.10 2.11
N ARG A 90 -0.67 13.28 2.91
CA ARG A 90 -0.38 13.19 4.36
C ARG A 90 0.99 12.56 4.62
N ILE A 91 1.38 11.56 3.83
CA ILE A 91 2.70 10.93 3.92
C ILE A 91 3.78 11.95 3.58
N VAL A 92 3.63 12.67 2.45
CA VAL A 92 4.57 13.72 2.03
C VAL A 92 4.67 14.84 3.06
N ALA A 93 3.53 15.32 3.59
CA ALA A 93 3.53 16.35 4.62
C ALA A 93 4.20 15.89 5.91
N GLY A 94 3.96 14.64 6.33
CA GLY A 94 4.64 14.03 7.48
C GLY A 94 6.16 13.97 7.29
N ASN A 95 6.61 13.55 6.10
CA ASN A 95 8.03 13.52 5.77
C ASN A 95 8.66 14.92 5.80
N ALA A 96 8.00 15.91 5.17
CA ALA A 96 8.49 17.29 5.16
C ALA A 96 8.61 17.88 6.57
N LEU A 97 7.68 17.59 7.49
CA LEU A 97 7.76 18.05 8.88
C LEU A 97 8.92 17.40 9.65
N LEU A 98 9.23 16.14 9.36
CA LEU A 98 10.40 15.46 9.94
C LEU A 98 11.69 16.09 9.42
N GLU A 99 11.76 16.42 8.12
CA GLU A 99 12.90 17.10 7.50
C GLU A 99 13.09 18.53 8.03
N ILE A 100 12.01 19.30 8.21
CA ILE A 100 12.06 20.68 8.76
C ILE A 100 12.47 20.70 10.24
N ASN A 101 12.30 19.59 10.97
CA ASN A 101 12.79 19.46 12.34
C ASN A 101 14.23 18.96 12.42
N ALA A 102 14.94 18.81 11.29
CA ALA A 102 16.37 18.53 11.30
C ALA A 102 17.16 19.76 11.82
N ASP A 103 18.25 19.51 12.54
CA ASP A 103 19.05 20.50 13.31
C ASP A 103 19.42 21.80 12.56
N SER A 104 19.49 21.77 11.22
CA SER A 104 19.76 22.93 10.38
C SER A 104 18.72 24.03 10.52
N ASP A 105 17.45 23.67 10.64
CA ASP A 105 16.34 24.62 10.63
C ASP A 105 16.18 25.29 11.99
N GLN A 106 16.51 24.59 13.08
CA GLN A 106 16.48 25.14 14.43
C GLN A 106 17.58 26.21 14.63
N LYS A 107 18.80 25.95 14.10
CA LYS A 107 19.89 26.93 14.09
C LYS A 107 19.54 28.13 13.22
N THR A 108 18.97 27.91 12.04
CA THR A 108 18.57 28.98 11.13
C THR A 108 17.46 29.86 11.73
N LYS A 109 16.42 29.26 12.31
CA LYS A 109 15.36 29.98 13.06
C LYS A 109 15.95 30.79 14.22
N SER A 110 16.89 30.23 14.97
CA SER A 110 17.55 30.92 16.07
C SER A 110 18.35 32.14 15.58
N SER A 111 19.09 32.01 14.48
CA SER A 111 19.83 33.11 13.87
C SER A 111 18.90 34.20 13.33
N ILE A 112 17.79 33.83 12.67
CA ILE A 112 16.80 34.80 12.17
C ILE A 112 16.16 35.57 13.34
N LEU A 113 15.75 34.87 14.40
CA LEU A 113 15.18 35.50 15.61
C LEU A 113 16.20 36.40 16.31
N HIS A 114 17.48 36.02 16.34
CA HIS A 114 18.54 36.86 16.90
C HIS A 114 18.69 38.16 16.13
N VAL A 115 18.83 38.10 14.80
CA VAL A 115 18.96 39.28 13.93
C VAL A 115 17.73 40.17 14.03
N ALA A 116 16.52 39.61 13.98
CA ALA A 116 15.29 40.37 14.10
C ALA A 116 15.18 41.13 15.44
N ARG A 117 15.64 40.53 16.55
CA ARG A 117 15.68 41.20 17.87
C ARG A 117 16.68 42.35 17.91
N VAL A 118 17.82 42.23 17.23
CA VAL A 118 18.81 43.32 17.16
C VAL A 118 18.24 44.49 16.36
N LEU A 119 17.64 44.21 15.20
CA LEU A 119 17.04 45.24 14.34
C LEU A 119 15.84 45.95 14.98
N ASN A 120 15.10 45.29 15.88
CA ASN A 120 13.96 45.89 16.57
C ASN A 120 14.36 46.70 17.82
N ARG A 121 15.65 46.73 18.18
CA ARG A 121 16.21 47.51 19.29
C ARG A 121 16.94 48.78 18.83
N THR A 122 17.10 48.95 17.52
CA THR A 122 17.61 50.15 16.86
C THR A 122 16.46 51.02 16.38
#